data_AF-A0A9W9JPT9-F1
#
_entry.id   AF-A0A9W9JPT9-F1
#
_cell.length_a   1.000
_cell.length_b   1.000
_cell.length_c   1.000
_cell.angle_alpha   90.00
_cell.angle_beta   90.00
_cell.angle_gamma   90.00
#
_symmetry.space_group_name_H-M   'P 1'
#
loop_
_entity.id
_entity.type
_entity.pdbx_description
1 polymer ?
#
loop_
_entity_poly.entity_id
_entity_poly.type
_entity_poly.pdbx_seq_one_letter_code
_entity_poly.pdbx_strand_id
1 'polypeptide(L)'
;MQGGYSQPTLYHVVRDIFDHSGISVTDVVTRYFDLAHYWLPILDRRAVYDEAARFNLDEAGNHDAFALLLLCMHTFTESPCENQPQPTQNLLYRTLRQLFVILQSSPDILARTLLQCGIILTAYACGHGMTKEAYETLTICIGLIRRLSIDGYVTAEPRMGADRGLYDHLELDLCWSGVILLDRTIVLSNIDMCLPYLVEAHHIPPNSGIFQASKSDLYSRDAIRNLLARAEHVLRLGDMLKNVTGPDAEKYEFVETAVCNEIADFIRTTEGGKFPLCETVAMALRRTAGPTTVGRVSLDSAAYMVLPLTWTSFARKVYRERMFGP
;
A
#
# COMPACT_ATOMS: atom_id res chain seq x y z
N MET A 1 20.65 -32.67 32.51
CA MET A 1 19.84 -31.46 32.32
C MET A 1 20.32 -30.78 31.05
N GLN A 2 19.70 -31.10 29.91
CA GLN A 2 19.95 -30.40 28.65
C GLN A 2 19.15 -29.10 28.72
N GLY A 3 19.85 -27.97 28.92
CA GLY A 3 19.25 -26.66 28.69
C GLY A 3 18.88 -26.58 27.22
N GLY A 4 17.58 -26.62 26.92
CA GLY A 4 17.08 -26.37 25.59
C GLY A 4 17.45 -24.94 25.21
N TYR A 5 18.40 -24.78 24.31
CA TYR A 5 18.64 -23.51 23.64
C TYR A 5 17.41 -23.24 22.77
N SER A 6 16.39 -22.59 23.33
CA SER A 6 15.31 -22.01 22.54
C SER A 6 15.94 -21.05 21.54
N GLN A 7 15.72 -21.29 20.25
CA GLN A 7 16.20 -20.37 19.23
C GLN A 7 15.64 -18.97 19.50
N PRO A 8 16.44 -17.91 19.34
CA PRO A 8 15.94 -16.55 19.49
C PRO A 8 14.85 -16.29 18.45
N THR A 9 13.69 -15.82 18.92
CA THR A 9 12.56 -15.42 18.08
C THR A 9 12.89 -14.09 17.37
N LEU A 10 12.17 -13.77 16.29
CA LEU A 10 12.37 -12.50 15.59
C LEU A 10 12.11 -11.32 16.55
N TYR A 11 11.11 -11.47 17.42
CA TYR A 11 10.82 -10.54 18.50
C TYR A 11 12.06 -10.15 19.32
N HIS A 12 12.79 -11.13 19.87
CA HIS A 12 13.98 -10.84 20.69
C HIS A 12 15.08 -10.13 19.88
N VAL A 13 15.31 -10.58 18.64
CA VAL A 13 16.31 -9.97 17.76
C VAL A 13 15.97 -8.51 17.44
N VAL A 14 14.71 -8.22 17.11
CA VAL A 14 14.27 -6.85 16.78
C VAL A 14 14.34 -5.95 18.00
N ARG A 15 13.91 -6.43 19.16
CA ARG A 15 14.01 -5.67 20.41
C ARG A 15 15.47 -5.32 20.73
N ASP A 16 16.36 -6.30 20.67
CA ASP A 16 17.79 -6.07 20.90
C ASP A 16 18.36 -5.05 19.91
N ILE A 17 18.03 -5.14 18.62
CA ILE A 17 18.50 -4.17 17.61
C ILE A 17 18.00 -2.76 17.93
N PHE A 18 16.72 -2.62 18.29
CA PHE A 18 16.12 -1.32 18.60
C PHE A 18 16.73 -0.71 19.86
N ASP A 19 16.92 -1.51 20.92
CA ASP A 19 17.55 -1.09 22.17
C ASP A 19 19.00 -0.64 21.95
N HIS A 20 19.80 -1.42 21.22
CA HIS A 20 21.19 -1.07 20.93
C HIS A 20 21.32 0.15 19.99
N SER A 21 20.33 0.37 19.12
CA SER A 21 20.32 1.49 18.16
C SER A 21 19.66 2.75 18.73
N GLY A 22 19.10 2.70 19.95
CA GLY A 22 18.34 3.80 20.55
C GLY A 22 17.04 4.13 19.80
N ILE A 23 16.45 3.15 19.12
CA ILE A 23 15.19 3.30 18.37
C ILE A 23 14.02 2.99 19.29
N SER A 24 13.17 3.99 19.55
CA SER A 24 11.93 3.82 20.31
C SER A 24 10.85 3.16 19.46
N VAL A 25 10.27 2.05 19.95
CA VAL A 25 9.11 1.37 19.35
C VAL A 25 7.94 2.35 19.15
N THR A 26 7.66 3.17 20.17
CA THR A 26 6.56 4.16 20.13
C THR A 26 6.81 5.23 19.07
N ASP A 27 8.06 5.65 18.89
CA ASP A 27 8.42 6.67 17.89
C ASP A 27 8.26 6.11 16.47
N VAL A 28 8.64 4.85 16.25
CA VAL A 28 8.44 4.16 14.96
C VAL A 28 6.96 4.10 14.60
N VAL A 29 6.12 3.66 15.55
CA VAL A 29 4.66 3.59 15.37
C VAL A 29 4.08 4.98 15.09
N THR A 30 4.48 5.99 15.87
CA THR A 30 4.00 7.37 15.71
C THR A 30 4.34 7.92 14.32
N ARG A 31 5.60 7.78 13.90
CA ARG A 31 6.06 8.23 12.57
C ARG A 31 5.30 7.55 11.45
N TYR A 32 5.00 6.25 11.58
CA TYR A 32 4.21 5.55 10.58
C TYR A 32 2.80 6.11 10.49
N PHE A 33 2.12 6.33 11.62
CA PHE A 33 0.77 6.87 11.59
C PHE A 33 0.71 8.32 11.09
N ASP A 34 1.75 9.11 11.30
CA ASP A 34 1.84 10.46 10.77
C ASP A 34 2.08 10.48 9.24
N LEU A 35 2.86 9.53 8.72
CA LEU A 35 3.26 9.49 7.32
C LEU A 35 2.35 8.65 6.41
N ALA A 36 1.83 7.52 6.88
CA ALA A 36 1.12 6.55 6.05
C ALA A 36 -0.40 6.62 6.22
N HIS A 37 -0.89 6.86 7.44
CA HIS A 37 -2.29 6.63 7.78
C HIS A 37 -3.28 7.46 6.96
N TYR A 38 -2.89 8.67 6.51
CA TYR A 38 -3.79 9.53 5.75
C TYR A 38 -4.15 8.98 4.36
N TRP A 39 -3.31 8.08 3.81
CA TRP A 39 -3.51 7.52 2.48
C TRP A 39 -3.58 5.98 2.47
N LEU A 40 -3.00 5.31 3.46
CA LEU A 40 -3.00 3.87 3.63
C LEU A 40 -3.40 3.46 5.07
N PRO A 41 -4.65 3.75 5.52
CA PRO A 41 -5.13 3.37 6.85
C PRO A 41 -5.49 1.86 6.93
N ILE A 42 -4.52 0.97 6.72
CA ILE A 42 -4.73 -0.50 6.80
C ILE A 42 -4.54 -1.07 8.21
N LEU A 43 -4.12 -0.22 9.15
CA LEU A 43 -3.84 -0.59 10.55
C LEU A 43 -4.79 0.16 11.48
N ASP A 44 -5.36 -0.55 12.45
CA ASP A 44 -6.04 0.09 13.57
C ASP A 44 -5.03 0.74 14.52
N ARG A 45 -5.18 2.05 14.72
CA ARG A 45 -4.21 2.84 15.50
C ARG A 45 -4.15 2.37 16.95
N ARG A 46 -5.29 2.09 17.57
CA ARG A 46 -5.35 1.74 19.00
C ARG A 46 -4.72 0.37 19.23
N ALA A 47 -5.11 -0.63 18.43
CA ALA A 47 -4.58 -1.99 18.50
C ALA A 47 -3.06 -2.03 18.31
N VAL A 48 -2.51 -1.22 17.40
CA VAL A 48 -1.04 -1.14 17.20
C VAL A 48 -0.34 -0.50 18.40
N TYR A 49 -0.89 0.55 19.01
CA TYR A 49 -0.30 1.13 20.23
C TYR A 49 -0.39 0.19 21.43
N ASP A 50 -1.51 -0.52 21.58
CA ASP A 50 -1.68 -1.53 22.63
C ASP A 50 -0.67 -2.68 22.45
N GLU A 51 -0.48 -3.16 21.22
CA GLU A 51 0.54 -4.16 20.91
C GLU A 51 1.97 -3.66 21.11
N ALA A 52 2.25 -2.39 20.79
CA ALA A 52 3.53 -1.76 21.08
C ALA A 52 3.82 -1.69 22.58
N ALA A 53 2.81 -1.44 23.41
CA ALA A 53 2.95 -1.49 24.86
C ALA A 53 3.30 -2.91 25.34
N ARG A 54 2.60 -3.94 24.84
CA ARG A 54 2.88 -5.36 25.16
C ARG A 54 4.27 -5.79 24.73
N PHE A 55 4.69 -5.38 23.53
CA PHE A 55 6.03 -5.65 23.00
C PHE A 55 7.14 -5.10 23.92
N ASN A 56 6.94 -3.93 24.51
CA ASN A 56 7.91 -3.33 25.44
C ASN A 56 7.90 -3.98 26.83
N LEU A 57 6.78 -4.57 27.25
CA LEU A 57 6.61 -5.20 28.56
C LEU A 57 7.09 -6.66 28.62
N ASP A 58 7.53 -7.22 27.50
CA ASP A 58 7.94 -8.63 27.38
C ASP A 58 6.86 -9.61 27.85
N GLU A 59 5.60 -9.29 27.53
CA GLU A 59 4.49 -10.16 27.86
C GLU A 59 4.58 -11.50 27.10
N ALA A 60 4.07 -12.57 27.70
CA ALA A 60 4.12 -13.90 27.08
C ALA A 60 3.28 -13.95 25.79
N GLY A 61 3.94 -14.01 24.63
CA GLY A 61 3.29 -14.09 23.33
C GLY A 61 4.27 -14.30 22.17
N ASN A 62 3.76 -14.78 21.04
CA ASN A 62 4.52 -14.77 19.79
C ASN A 62 4.35 -13.40 19.13
N HIS A 63 5.34 -12.53 19.31
CA HIS A 63 5.35 -11.18 18.74
C HIS A 63 6.10 -11.09 17.40
N ASP A 64 6.46 -12.20 16.76
CA ASP A 64 7.28 -12.18 15.55
C ASP A 64 6.62 -11.45 14.37
N ALA A 65 5.30 -11.59 14.22
CA ALA A 65 4.55 -10.85 13.21
C ALA A 65 4.60 -9.33 13.45
N PHE A 66 4.48 -8.93 14.72
CA PHE A 66 4.52 -7.53 15.10
C PHE A 66 5.95 -6.96 15.05
N ALA A 67 6.96 -7.75 15.39
CA ALA A 67 8.36 -7.41 15.20
C ALA A 67 8.67 -7.12 13.73
N LEU A 68 8.17 -7.95 12.81
CA LEU A 68 8.26 -7.68 11.38
C LEU A 68 7.51 -6.39 11.00
N LEU A 69 6.33 -6.15 11.57
CA LEU A 69 5.55 -4.94 11.31
C LEU A 69 6.31 -3.68 11.74
N LEU A 70 6.95 -3.69 12.91
CA LEU A 70 7.80 -2.60 13.39
C LEU A 70 8.97 -2.33 12.46
N LEU A 71 9.66 -3.37 11.99
CA LEU A 71 10.72 -3.20 11.00
C LEU A 71 10.18 -2.61 9.68
N CYS A 72 9.01 -3.07 9.21
CA CYS A 72 8.37 -2.52 8.00
C CYS A 72 8.01 -1.04 8.18
N MET A 73 7.43 -0.66 9.32
CA MET A 73 7.13 0.72 9.66
C MET A 73 8.40 1.58 9.74
N HIS A 74 9.44 1.06 10.38
CA HIS A 74 10.72 1.75 10.50
C HIS A 74 11.30 2.02 9.11
N THR A 75 11.49 1.00 8.27
CA THR A 75 12.01 1.14 6.90
C THR A 75 11.12 2.02 6.03
N PHE A 76 9.79 1.96 6.18
CA PHE A 76 8.87 2.81 5.43
C PHE A 76 9.00 4.30 5.80
N THR A 77 9.33 4.60 7.06
CA THR A 77 9.38 5.97 7.59
C THR A 77 10.80 6.57 7.55
N GLU A 78 11.82 5.77 7.27
CA GLU A 78 13.17 6.27 7.06
C GLU A 78 13.23 7.18 5.83
N SER A 79 13.64 8.43 6.05
CA SER A 79 13.96 9.33 4.96
C SER A 79 15.26 8.91 4.30
N PRO A 80 15.41 8.97 2.98
CA PRO A 80 16.71 8.83 2.35
C PRO A 80 17.56 9.99 2.86
N CYS A 81 18.56 9.69 3.67
CA CYS A 81 19.56 10.69 3.97
C CYS A 81 20.27 11.00 2.65
N GLU A 82 20.33 12.27 2.24
CA GLU A 82 21.04 12.71 1.03
C GLU A 82 22.52 12.24 1.00
N ASN A 83 23.07 11.88 2.17
CA ASN A 83 24.45 11.46 2.37
C ASN A 83 24.62 9.96 2.63
N GLN A 84 23.55 9.16 2.70
CA GLN A 84 23.71 7.71 2.85
C GLN A 84 23.77 7.03 1.49
N PRO A 85 24.74 6.11 1.29
CA PRO A 85 24.78 5.33 0.08
C PRO A 85 23.51 4.45 0.05
N GLN A 86 22.80 4.46 -1.08
CA GLN A 86 21.64 3.61 -1.38
C GLN A 86 21.76 2.09 -1.08
N PRO A 87 22.95 1.45 -0.94
CA PRO A 87 23.03 0.01 -0.69
C PRO A 87 22.45 -0.47 0.64
N THR A 88 22.50 0.33 1.71
CA THR A 88 22.08 -0.11 3.06
C THR A 88 20.56 -0.22 3.18
N GLN A 89 19.81 0.75 2.68
CA GLN A 89 18.34 0.72 2.62
C GLN A 89 17.82 -0.44 1.76
N ASN A 90 18.54 -0.75 0.67
CA ASN A 90 18.23 -1.91 -0.17
C ASN A 90 18.50 -3.24 0.56
N LEU A 91 19.53 -3.32 1.40
CA LEU A 91 19.81 -4.52 2.20
C LEU A 91 18.71 -4.77 3.24
N LEU A 92 18.33 -3.74 4.01
CA LEU A 92 17.28 -3.86 5.03
C LEU A 92 15.95 -4.30 4.40
N TYR A 93 15.56 -3.68 3.29
CA TYR A 93 14.37 -4.09 2.52
C TYR A 93 14.44 -5.56 2.07
N ARG A 94 15.58 -6.02 1.54
CA ARG A 94 15.76 -7.41 1.11
C ARG A 94 15.65 -8.39 2.29
N THR A 95 16.26 -8.06 3.42
CA THR A 95 16.17 -8.85 4.65
C THR A 95 14.73 -8.93 5.14
N LEU A 96 14.02 -7.80 5.20
CA LEU A 96 12.60 -7.74 5.55
C LEU A 96 11.74 -8.63 4.65
N ARG A 97 11.98 -8.57 3.35
CA ARG A 97 11.25 -9.40 2.37
C ARG A 97 11.53 -10.90 2.58
N GLN A 98 12.76 -11.28 2.90
CA GLN A 98 13.10 -12.67 3.25
C GLN A 98 12.39 -13.12 4.52
N LEU A 99 12.41 -12.29 5.58
CA LEU A 99 11.71 -12.57 6.83
C LEU A 99 10.19 -12.71 6.60
N PHE A 100 9.60 -11.85 5.77
CA PHE A 100 8.21 -11.93 5.38
C PHE A 100 7.86 -13.29 4.75
N VAL A 101 8.65 -13.78 3.79
CA VAL A 101 8.43 -15.09 3.14
C VAL A 101 8.60 -16.25 4.14
N ILE A 102 9.60 -16.17 5.03
CA ILE A 102 9.83 -17.19 6.06
C ILE A 102 8.66 -17.27 7.03
N LEU A 103 8.22 -16.13 7.56
CA LEU A 103 7.13 -16.06 8.52
C LEU A 103 5.78 -16.42 7.89
N GLN A 104 5.54 -16.06 6.63
CA GLN A 104 4.36 -16.49 5.88
C GLN A 104 4.22 -18.01 5.80
N SER A 105 5.35 -18.73 5.76
CA SER A 105 5.36 -20.19 5.70
C SER A 105 5.12 -20.87 7.05
N SER A 106 5.04 -20.08 8.14
CA SER A 106 4.92 -20.59 9.50
C SER A 106 3.46 -20.66 9.95
N PRO A 107 3.00 -21.78 10.56
CA PRO A 107 1.58 -21.98 10.88
C PRO A 107 1.07 -21.10 12.03
N ASP A 108 1.95 -20.71 12.96
CA ASP A 108 1.59 -20.01 14.20
C ASP A 108 1.64 -18.47 14.08
N ILE A 109 1.86 -17.95 12.87
CA ILE A 109 1.99 -16.52 12.63
C ILE A 109 0.65 -15.93 12.20
N LEU A 110 0.29 -14.78 12.77
CA LEU A 110 -0.94 -14.05 12.46
C LEU A 110 -0.93 -13.59 10.98
N ALA A 111 -1.70 -14.30 10.15
CA ALA A 111 -1.79 -14.04 8.71
C ALA A 111 -2.25 -12.60 8.39
N ARG A 112 -3.06 -11.98 9.26
CA ARG A 112 -3.51 -10.58 9.10
C ARG A 112 -2.36 -9.59 9.25
N THR A 113 -1.57 -9.72 10.31
CA THR A 113 -0.39 -8.85 10.53
C THR A 113 0.63 -9.04 9.41
N LEU A 114 0.83 -10.27 8.93
CA LEU A 114 1.67 -10.53 7.77
C LEU A 114 1.15 -9.85 6.50
N LEU A 115 -0.15 -9.92 6.23
CA LEU A 115 -0.75 -9.23 5.09
C LEU A 115 -0.47 -7.71 5.17
N GLN A 116 -0.64 -7.12 6.35
CA GLN A 116 -0.34 -5.71 6.58
C GLN A 116 1.15 -5.38 6.35
N CYS A 117 2.08 -6.23 6.83
CA CYS A 117 3.52 -6.10 6.54
C CYS A 117 3.79 -6.14 5.03
N GLY A 118 3.19 -7.11 4.33
CA GLY A 118 3.35 -7.27 2.89
C GLY A 118 2.85 -6.05 2.11
N ILE A 119 1.70 -5.47 2.48
CA ILE A 119 1.17 -4.25 1.87
C ILE A 119 2.14 -3.06 2.08
N ILE A 120 2.70 -2.89 3.29
CA ILE A 120 3.68 -1.83 3.58
C ILE A 120 4.98 -2.04 2.77
N LEU A 121 5.47 -3.28 2.66
CA LEU A 121 6.65 -3.61 1.86
C LEU A 121 6.43 -3.36 0.36
N THR A 122 5.24 -3.70 -0.15
CA THR A 122 4.88 -3.38 -1.54
C THR A 122 4.81 -1.87 -1.75
N ALA A 123 4.21 -1.11 -0.83
CA ALA A 123 4.16 0.35 -0.89
C ALA A 123 5.57 0.97 -0.89
N TYR A 124 6.47 0.48 -0.03
CA TYR A 124 7.87 0.89 -0.02
C TYR A 124 8.54 0.61 -1.37
N ALA A 125 8.37 -0.60 -1.92
CA ALA A 125 8.97 -0.99 -3.19
C ALA A 125 8.46 -0.11 -4.36
N CYS A 126 7.16 0.19 -4.40
CA CYS A 126 6.59 1.14 -5.37
C CYS A 126 7.27 2.51 -5.27
N GLY A 127 7.48 3.04 -4.06
CA GLY A 127 8.12 4.34 -3.86
C GLY A 127 9.59 4.43 -4.18
N HIS A 128 10.25 3.28 -4.29
CA HIS A 128 11.65 3.18 -4.70
C HIS A 128 11.79 2.71 -6.16
N GLY A 129 10.70 2.60 -6.91
CA GLY A 129 10.73 2.13 -8.31
C GLY A 129 11.10 0.65 -8.47
N MET A 130 10.97 -0.15 -7.41
CA MET A 130 11.28 -1.58 -7.37
C MET A 130 10.08 -2.42 -7.83
N THR A 131 9.63 -2.18 -9.06
CA THR A 131 8.33 -2.68 -9.53
C THR A 131 8.24 -4.21 -9.53
N LYS A 132 9.33 -4.91 -9.86
CA LYS A 132 9.34 -6.37 -9.88
C LYS A 132 9.15 -6.93 -8.46
N GLU A 133 9.88 -6.40 -7.50
CA GLU A 133 9.80 -6.80 -6.09
C GLU A 133 8.46 -6.44 -5.48
N ALA A 134 7.89 -5.30 -5.85
CA ALA A 134 6.54 -4.88 -5.48
C ALA A 134 5.50 -5.89 -5.96
N TYR A 135 5.55 -6.28 -7.24
CA TYR A 135 4.63 -7.24 -7.85
C TYR A 135 4.75 -8.65 -7.22
N GLU A 136 5.98 -9.12 -7.00
CA GLU A 136 6.22 -10.42 -6.34
C GLU A 136 5.67 -10.43 -4.91
N THR A 137 5.89 -9.36 -4.15
CA THR A 137 5.38 -9.24 -2.77
C THR A 137 3.86 -9.12 -2.73
N LEU A 138 3.27 -8.37 -3.67
CA LEU A 138 1.82 -8.21 -3.77
C LEU A 138 1.12 -9.52 -4.14
N THR A 139 1.75 -10.35 -4.99
CA THR A 139 1.24 -11.69 -5.33
C THR A 139 1.08 -12.56 -4.09
N ILE A 140 2.04 -12.49 -3.16
CA ILE A 140 1.95 -13.18 -1.87
C ILE A 140 0.79 -12.62 -1.02
N CYS A 141 0.66 -11.30 -0.96
CA CYS A 141 -0.42 -10.63 -0.23
C CYS A 141 -1.81 -11.08 -0.72
N ILE A 142 -1.96 -11.29 -2.02
CA ILE A 142 -3.22 -11.77 -2.61
C ILE A 142 -3.54 -13.21 -2.17
N GLY A 143 -2.53 -14.08 -2.05
CA GLY A 143 -2.71 -15.39 -1.45
C GLY A 143 -3.19 -15.30 0.00
N LEU A 144 -2.56 -14.43 0.80
CA LEU A 144 -2.92 -14.24 2.21
C LEU A 144 -4.32 -13.69 2.39
N ILE A 145 -4.68 -12.63 1.65
CA ILE A 145 -5.99 -11.99 1.80
C ILE A 145 -7.13 -12.88 1.30
N ARG A 146 -6.91 -13.70 0.27
CA ARG A 146 -7.88 -14.71 -0.17
C ARG A 146 -8.08 -15.79 0.88
N ARG A 147 -7.00 -16.28 1.51
CA ARG A 147 -7.09 -17.23 2.62
C ARG A 147 -7.88 -16.63 3.79
N LEU A 148 -7.54 -15.41 4.21
CA LEU A 148 -8.25 -14.70 5.28
C LEU A 148 -9.72 -14.43 4.95
N SER A 149 -10.03 -14.16 3.68
CA SER A 149 -11.43 -14.00 3.23
C SER A 149 -12.19 -15.31 3.39
N ILE A 150 -11.64 -16.44 2.97
CA ILE A 150 -12.28 -17.75 3.16
C ILE A 150 -12.54 -18.00 4.66
N ASP A 151 -11.54 -17.79 5.51
CA ASP A 151 -11.65 -18.04 6.96
C ASP A 151 -12.64 -17.08 7.65
N GLY A 152 -12.63 -15.79 7.28
CA GLY A 152 -13.48 -14.75 7.85
C GLY A 152 -14.95 -14.83 7.44
N TYR A 153 -15.25 -15.34 6.24
CA TYR A 153 -16.64 -15.53 5.80
C TYR A 153 -17.24 -16.85 6.27
N VAL A 154 -16.43 -17.89 6.52
CA VAL A 154 -16.91 -19.16 7.10
C VAL A 154 -17.26 -19.02 8.59
N THR A 155 -16.60 -18.10 9.30
CA THR A 155 -16.83 -17.87 10.75
C THR A 155 -17.94 -16.86 11.05
N ALA A 156 -18.53 -16.24 10.04
CA ALA A 156 -19.66 -15.31 10.18
C ALA A 156 -21.02 -16.00 10.45
N GLU A 157 -21.03 -17.20 11.05
CA GLU A 157 -22.24 -17.71 11.70
C GLU A 157 -22.51 -16.90 12.98
N PRO A 158 -23.78 -16.62 13.33
CA PRO A 158 -24.16 -15.61 14.32
C PRO A 158 -23.99 -16.11 15.75
N ARG A 159 -22.76 -16.47 16.14
CA ARG A 159 -22.42 -16.88 17.49
C ARG A 159 -21.39 -15.93 18.09
N MET A 160 -21.96 -14.95 18.80
CA MET A 160 -21.35 -14.16 19.87
C MET A 160 -20.52 -12.94 19.43
N GLY A 161 -21.20 -11.79 19.34
CA GLY A 161 -20.61 -10.44 19.31
C GLY A 161 -20.68 -9.72 17.97
N ALA A 162 -21.82 -9.08 17.68
CA ALA A 162 -22.05 -8.33 16.43
C ALA A 162 -21.00 -7.23 16.14
N ASP A 163 -20.37 -6.69 17.18
CA ASP A 163 -19.34 -5.66 17.07
C ASP A 163 -18.00 -6.21 16.55
N ARG A 164 -17.57 -7.40 17.04
CA ARG A 164 -16.29 -8.01 16.65
C ARG A 164 -16.24 -8.39 15.17
N GLY A 165 -17.33 -8.94 14.64
CA GLY A 165 -17.43 -9.28 13.22
C GLY A 165 -17.36 -8.05 12.30
N LEU A 166 -17.94 -6.92 12.70
CA LEU A 166 -17.93 -5.69 11.91
C LEU A 166 -16.53 -5.08 11.81
N TYR A 167 -15.78 -5.05 12.91
CA TYR A 167 -14.38 -4.60 12.92
C TYR A 167 -13.48 -5.51 12.06
N ASP A 168 -13.68 -6.82 12.13
CA ASP A 168 -12.92 -7.78 11.31
C ASP A 168 -13.18 -7.60 9.81
N HIS A 169 -14.43 -7.30 9.40
CA HIS A 169 -14.76 -7.01 8.01
C HIS A 169 -14.13 -5.70 7.53
N LEU A 170 -14.17 -4.64 8.35
CA LEU A 170 -13.58 -3.35 7.99
C LEU A 170 -12.07 -3.45 7.78
N GLU A 171 -11.34 -4.13 8.67
CA GLU A 171 -9.90 -4.32 8.50
C GLU A 171 -9.55 -5.09 7.23
N LEU A 172 -10.35 -6.11 6.89
CA LEU A 172 -10.17 -6.88 5.66
C LEU A 172 -10.46 -6.03 4.41
N ASP A 173 -11.52 -5.20 4.45
CA ASP A 173 -11.85 -4.26 3.36
C ASP A 173 -10.75 -3.21 3.16
N LEU A 174 -10.14 -2.74 4.26
CA LEU A 174 -9.01 -1.81 4.20
C LEU A 174 -7.77 -2.47 3.60
N CYS A 175 -7.49 -3.73 3.97
CA CYS A 175 -6.41 -4.50 3.36
C CYS A 175 -6.67 -4.75 1.87
N TRP A 176 -7.90 -5.12 1.47
CA TRP A 176 -8.29 -5.26 0.06
C TRP A 176 -8.06 -3.95 -0.68
N SER A 177 -8.48 -2.84 -0.09
CA SER A 177 -8.31 -1.51 -0.67
C SER A 177 -6.85 -1.14 -0.89
N GLY A 178 -5.98 -1.44 0.07
CA GLY A 178 -4.53 -1.27 -0.07
C GLY A 178 -3.93 -2.14 -1.18
N VAL A 179 -4.32 -3.42 -1.25
CA VAL A 179 -3.87 -4.35 -2.30
C VAL A 179 -4.29 -3.86 -3.69
N ILE A 180 -5.55 -3.44 -3.85
CA ILE A 180 -6.10 -2.90 -5.10
C ILE A 180 -5.32 -1.65 -5.54
N LEU A 181 -5.12 -0.71 -4.63
CA LEU A 181 -4.42 0.53 -4.92
C LEU A 181 -2.99 0.25 -5.40
N LEU A 182 -2.28 -0.66 -4.74
CA LEU A 182 -0.92 -1.04 -5.09
C LEU A 182 -0.86 -1.84 -6.40
N ASP A 183 -1.80 -2.75 -6.66
CA ASP A 183 -1.89 -3.51 -7.92
C ASP A 183 -1.99 -2.55 -9.12
N ARG A 184 -2.90 -1.57 -9.03
CA ARG A 184 -3.08 -0.54 -10.06
C ARG A 184 -1.84 0.34 -10.18
N THR A 185 -1.23 0.72 -9.05
CA THR A 185 -0.01 1.53 -9.01
C THR A 185 1.16 0.84 -9.73
N ILE A 186 1.37 -0.46 -9.48
CA ILE A 186 2.44 -1.26 -10.10
C ILE A 186 2.27 -1.33 -11.61
N VAL A 187 1.07 -1.67 -12.08
CA VAL A 187 0.77 -1.80 -13.52
C VAL A 187 0.94 -0.45 -14.24
N LEU A 188 0.46 0.64 -13.63
CA LEU A 188 0.60 1.98 -14.20
C LEU A 188 2.04 2.51 -14.17
N SER A 189 2.85 2.10 -13.18
CA SER A 189 4.26 2.50 -13.08
C SER A 189 5.15 1.87 -14.16
N ASN A 190 4.75 0.72 -14.71
CA ASN A 190 5.60 -0.09 -15.58
C ASN A 190 4.85 -0.62 -16.79
N ILE A 191 4.39 0.33 -17.61
CA ILE A 191 3.62 0.10 -18.85
C ILE A 191 4.38 -0.81 -19.82
N ASP A 192 5.71 -0.77 -19.81
CA ASP A 192 6.56 -1.48 -20.76
C ASP A 192 6.60 -3.01 -20.51
N MET A 193 6.25 -3.46 -19.29
CA MET A 193 6.31 -4.88 -18.92
C MET A 193 4.98 -5.65 -19.08
N CYS A 194 3.89 -4.97 -19.49
CA CYS A 194 2.57 -5.59 -19.68
C CYS A 194 2.14 -6.50 -18.51
N LEU A 195 2.42 -6.10 -17.27
CA LEU A 195 2.03 -6.87 -16.10
C LEU A 195 0.50 -6.95 -16.02
N PRO A 196 -0.09 -8.16 -15.84
CA PRO A 196 -1.53 -8.28 -15.68
C PRO A 196 -1.95 -7.72 -14.32
N TYR A 197 -3.17 -7.20 -14.25
CA TYR A 197 -3.79 -6.88 -12.97
C TYR A 197 -3.98 -8.16 -12.15
N LEU A 198 -3.56 -8.15 -10.90
CA LEU A 198 -3.70 -9.28 -10.00
C LEU A 198 -5.09 -9.34 -9.35
N VAL A 199 -5.77 -8.20 -9.21
CA VAL A 199 -7.09 -8.08 -8.59
C VAL A 199 -8.16 -7.72 -9.62
N GLU A 200 -9.33 -8.33 -9.47
CA GLU A 200 -10.53 -8.09 -10.26
C GLU A 200 -11.71 -7.92 -9.30
N ALA A 201 -12.77 -7.24 -9.74
CA ALA A 201 -13.93 -6.98 -8.89
C ALA A 201 -14.54 -8.26 -8.30
N HIS A 202 -14.59 -9.34 -9.08
CA HIS A 202 -15.16 -10.62 -8.64
C HIS A 202 -14.31 -11.36 -7.60
N HIS A 203 -13.05 -10.96 -7.37
CA HIS A 203 -12.21 -11.49 -6.29
C HIS A 203 -12.57 -10.90 -4.93
N ILE A 204 -13.32 -9.80 -4.90
CA ILE A 204 -13.66 -9.04 -3.70
C ILE A 204 -15.03 -9.52 -3.20
N PRO A 205 -15.22 -9.66 -1.88
CA PRO A 205 -16.51 -10.01 -1.32
C PRO A 205 -17.63 -9.04 -1.74
N PRO A 206 -18.80 -9.51 -2.17
CA PRO A 206 -19.86 -8.66 -2.71
C PRO A 206 -20.45 -7.69 -1.66
N ASN A 207 -20.33 -8.02 -0.38
CA ASN A 207 -20.78 -7.18 0.74
C ASN A 207 -19.67 -6.26 1.29
N SER A 208 -18.50 -6.23 0.64
CA SER A 208 -17.38 -5.36 1.03
C SER A 208 -17.80 -3.89 1.08
N GLY A 209 -17.31 -3.18 2.09
CA GLY A 209 -17.45 -1.72 2.22
C GLY A 209 -16.86 -0.94 1.04
N ILE A 210 -15.97 -1.57 0.25
CA ILE A 210 -15.44 -1.00 -1.00
C ILE A 210 -16.59 -0.64 -1.96
N PHE A 211 -17.56 -1.55 -2.15
CA PHE A 211 -18.69 -1.32 -3.06
C PHE A 211 -19.76 -0.38 -2.50
N GLN A 212 -19.67 -0.03 -1.22
CA GLN A 212 -20.58 0.91 -0.55
C GLN A 212 -20.04 2.34 -0.57
N ALA A 213 -18.76 2.53 -0.96
CA ALA A 213 -18.15 3.84 -1.02
C ALA A 213 -18.74 4.69 -2.16
N SER A 214 -18.95 5.97 -1.88
CA SER A 214 -19.47 6.94 -2.84
C SER A 214 -18.35 7.78 -3.46
N LYS A 215 -18.62 8.42 -4.61
CA LYS A 215 -17.68 9.40 -5.20
C LYS A 215 -17.37 10.56 -4.25
N SER A 216 -18.34 10.98 -3.44
CA SER A 216 -18.12 12.03 -2.41
C SER A 216 -17.14 11.60 -1.31
N ASP A 217 -17.04 10.29 -1.03
CA ASP A 217 -16.11 9.78 -0.03
C ASP A 217 -14.65 9.91 -0.47
N LEU A 218 -14.34 10.14 -1.75
CA LEU A 218 -12.97 10.44 -2.24
C LEU A 218 -12.39 11.73 -1.63
N TYR A 219 -13.28 12.65 -1.24
CA TYR A 219 -12.98 13.97 -0.71
C TYR A 219 -13.21 14.07 0.79
N SER A 220 -13.49 12.95 1.44
CA SER A 220 -13.75 12.91 2.87
C SER A 220 -12.52 13.36 3.67
N ARG A 221 -12.74 13.89 4.86
CA ARG A 221 -11.64 14.07 5.84
C ARG A 221 -11.29 12.77 6.55
N ASP A 222 -12.14 11.76 6.40
CA ASP A 222 -11.94 10.43 6.94
C ASP A 222 -11.06 9.59 5.99
N ALA A 223 -9.86 9.23 6.45
CA ALA A 223 -8.90 8.46 5.69
C ALA A 223 -9.43 7.06 5.30
N ILE A 224 -10.26 6.45 6.15
CA ILE A 224 -10.83 5.11 5.91
C ILE A 224 -11.80 5.19 4.73
N ARG A 225 -12.77 6.12 4.79
CA ARG A 225 -13.71 6.36 3.69
C ARG A 225 -13.00 6.72 2.38
N ASN A 226 -11.97 7.55 2.47
CA ASN A 226 -11.14 7.91 1.32
C ASN A 226 -10.49 6.68 0.70
N LEU A 227 -9.90 5.78 1.49
CA LEU A 227 -9.21 4.58 0.98
C LEU A 227 -10.21 3.63 0.30
N LEU A 228 -11.36 3.37 0.92
CA LEU A 228 -12.42 2.54 0.33
C LEU A 228 -12.89 3.12 -1.01
N ALA A 229 -13.15 4.42 -1.06
CA ALA A 229 -13.58 5.12 -2.27
C ALA A 229 -12.51 5.10 -3.37
N ARG A 230 -11.23 5.24 -3.01
CA ARG A 230 -10.12 5.13 -3.98
C ARG A 230 -10.04 3.73 -4.57
N ALA A 231 -10.15 2.70 -3.74
CA ALA A 231 -10.13 1.31 -4.20
C ALA A 231 -11.27 1.01 -5.18
N GLU A 232 -12.49 1.42 -4.81
CA GLU A 232 -13.68 1.34 -5.66
C GLU A 232 -13.44 2.00 -7.03
N HIS A 233 -12.93 3.23 -7.00
CA HIS A 233 -12.70 4.03 -8.19
C HIS A 233 -11.65 3.42 -9.12
N VAL A 234 -10.50 2.98 -8.59
CA VAL A 234 -9.43 2.40 -9.41
C VAL A 234 -9.76 0.99 -9.92
N LEU A 235 -10.68 0.27 -9.25
CA LEU A 235 -11.25 -0.97 -9.80
C LEU A 235 -12.07 -0.68 -11.05
N ARG A 236 -13.03 0.26 -10.96
CA ARG A 236 -13.87 0.67 -12.09
C ARG A 236 -13.02 1.13 -13.28
N LEU A 237 -12.01 1.98 -13.03
CA LEU A 237 -11.08 2.41 -14.08
C LEU A 237 -10.30 1.23 -14.68
N GLY A 238 -9.85 0.29 -13.85
CA GLY A 238 -9.20 -0.94 -14.31
C GLY A 238 -10.09 -1.77 -15.24
N ASP A 239 -11.36 -1.93 -14.90
CA ASP A 239 -12.34 -2.67 -15.70
C ASP A 239 -12.66 -1.95 -17.02
N MET A 240 -12.79 -0.62 -17.00
CA MET A 240 -12.91 0.19 -18.21
C MET A 240 -11.71 -0.01 -19.14
N LEU A 241 -10.50 0.03 -18.60
CA LEU A 241 -9.26 -0.16 -19.38
C LEU A 241 -9.13 -1.56 -19.95
N LYS A 242 -9.60 -2.60 -19.25
CA LYS A 242 -9.61 -3.98 -19.77
C LYS A 242 -10.55 -4.13 -20.97
N ASN A 243 -11.65 -3.39 -20.99
CA ASN A 243 -12.62 -3.43 -22.09
C ASN A 243 -12.12 -2.72 -23.37
N VAL A 244 -11.03 -1.97 -23.29
CA VAL A 244 -10.32 -1.41 -24.45
C VAL A 244 -9.41 -2.49 -25.04
N THR A 245 -10.00 -3.47 -25.74
CA THR A 245 -9.25 -4.48 -26.50
C THR A 245 -9.14 -4.06 -27.97
N GLY A 246 -7.91 -4.07 -28.50
CA GLY A 246 -7.62 -3.72 -29.91
C GLY A 246 -7.46 -2.22 -30.19
N PRO A 247 -7.16 -1.83 -31.44
CA PRO A 247 -6.91 -0.45 -31.86
C PRO A 247 -8.23 0.30 -32.13
N ASP A 248 -9.13 0.29 -31.15
CA ASP A 248 -10.45 0.92 -31.25
C ASP A 248 -10.39 2.36 -30.71
N ALA A 249 -10.14 3.32 -31.61
CA ALA A 249 -9.90 4.72 -31.27
C ALA A 249 -11.04 5.35 -30.45
N GLU A 250 -12.30 4.99 -30.73
CA GLU A 250 -13.46 5.52 -30.01
C GLU A 250 -13.47 5.06 -28.53
N LYS A 251 -13.05 3.83 -28.25
CA LYS A 251 -12.94 3.32 -26.88
C LYS A 251 -11.81 3.99 -26.10
N TYR A 252 -10.69 4.29 -26.76
CA TYR A 252 -9.60 5.04 -26.14
C TYR A 252 -10.03 6.46 -25.79
N GLU A 253 -10.67 7.16 -26.73
CA GLU A 253 -11.18 8.52 -26.53
C GLU A 253 -12.22 8.57 -25.41
N PHE A 254 -13.12 7.57 -25.33
CA PHE A 254 -14.08 7.45 -24.23
C PHE A 254 -13.39 7.31 -22.87
N VAL A 255 -12.41 6.41 -22.75
CA VAL A 255 -11.70 6.20 -21.47
C VAL A 255 -10.85 7.41 -21.11
N GLU A 256 -10.17 8.02 -22.06
CA GLU A 256 -9.42 9.27 -21.86
C GLU A 256 -10.34 10.39 -21.36
N THR A 257 -11.48 10.59 -22.01
CA THR A 257 -12.47 11.60 -21.61
C THR A 257 -12.99 11.34 -20.21
N ALA A 258 -13.30 10.10 -19.87
CA ALA A 258 -13.75 9.72 -18.53
C ALA A 258 -12.68 10.03 -17.46
N VAL A 259 -11.42 9.64 -17.70
CA VAL A 259 -10.30 9.92 -16.79
C VAL A 259 -10.08 11.43 -16.64
N CYS A 260 -10.07 12.19 -17.73
CA CYS A 260 -9.91 13.64 -17.71
C CYS A 260 -11.04 14.35 -16.94
N ASN A 261 -12.29 13.92 -17.12
CA ASN A 261 -13.43 14.47 -16.39
C ASN A 261 -13.34 14.19 -14.88
N GLU A 262 -12.93 12.98 -14.48
CA GLU A 262 -12.73 12.63 -13.07
C GLU A 262 -11.62 13.49 -12.43
N ILE A 263 -10.52 13.72 -13.14
CA ILE A 263 -9.44 14.59 -12.67
C ILE A 263 -9.91 16.04 -12.55
N ALA A 264 -10.67 16.53 -13.52
CA ALA A 264 -11.21 17.89 -13.51
C ALA A 264 -12.23 18.08 -12.36
N ASP A 265 -13.11 17.11 -12.12
CA ASP A 265 -14.00 17.08 -10.96
C ASP A 265 -13.20 17.08 -9.64
N PHE A 266 -12.11 16.31 -9.59
CA PHE A 266 -11.26 16.23 -8.41
C PHE A 266 -10.58 17.56 -8.09
N ILE A 267 -9.98 18.20 -9.09
CA ILE A 267 -9.36 19.52 -8.95
C ILE A 267 -10.38 20.56 -8.49
N ARG A 268 -11.59 20.53 -9.07
CA ARG A 268 -12.66 21.48 -8.73
C ARG A 268 -13.16 21.30 -7.30
N THR A 269 -13.32 20.05 -6.86
CA THR A 269 -13.90 19.72 -5.54
C THR A 269 -12.90 19.93 -4.41
N THR A 270 -11.60 19.78 -4.68
CA THR A 270 -10.55 19.97 -3.66
C THR A 270 -10.06 21.41 -3.55
N GLU A 271 -10.48 22.32 -4.41
CA GLU A 271 -10.02 23.73 -4.47
C GLU A 271 -8.48 23.87 -4.51
N GLY A 272 -7.75 22.86 -5.01
CA GLY A 272 -6.29 22.83 -4.97
C GLY A 272 -5.69 22.53 -3.58
N GLY A 273 -6.48 21.97 -2.67
CA GLY A 273 -6.04 21.44 -1.38
C GLY A 273 -5.09 20.23 -1.51
N LYS A 274 -4.75 19.59 -0.37
CA LYS A 274 -3.81 18.46 -0.34
C LYS A 274 -4.22 17.38 -1.36
N PHE A 275 -3.29 17.00 -2.23
CA PHE A 275 -3.47 15.95 -3.24
C PHE A 275 -3.07 14.59 -2.64
N PRO A 276 -4.00 13.72 -2.23
CA PRO A 276 -3.65 12.35 -1.87
C PRO A 276 -3.57 11.42 -3.09
N LEU A 277 -3.90 11.92 -4.28
CA LEU A 277 -4.02 11.18 -5.55
C LEU A 277 -2.81 11.38 -6.49
N CYS A 278 -1.77 12.07 -6.02
CA CYS A 278 -0.64 12.48 -6.86
C CYS A 278 0.08 11.29 -7.52
N GLU A 279 0.00 10.07 -6.98
CA GLU A 279 0.65 8.90 -7.59
C GLU A 279 -0.21 8.26 -8.69
N THR A 280 -1.47 7.92 -8.43
CA THR A 280 -2.32 7.23 -9.42
C THR A 280 -2.77 8.15 -10.55
N VAL A 281 -3.06 9.42 -10.27
CA VAL A 281 -3.48 10.40 -11.29
C VAL A 281 -2.31 10.85 -12.16
N ALA A 282 -1.13 11.11 -11.59
CA ALA A 282 0.05 11.46 -12.40
C ALA A 282 0.48 10.30 -13.31
N MET A 283 0.31 9.05 -12.86
CA MET A 283 0.58 7.89 -13.70
C MET A 283 -0.51 7.60 -14.74
N ALA A 284 -1.79 7.85 -14.42
CA ALA A 284 -2.90 7.68 -15.36
C ALA A 284 -2.89 8.75 -16.48
N LEU A 285 -2.55 10.00 -16.15
CA LEU A 285 -2.39 11.10 -17.13
C LEU A 285 -1.25 10.87 -18.13
N ARG A 286 -0.30 9.97 -17.83
CA ARG A 286 0.75 9.56 -18.75
C ARG A 286 0.21 8.75 -19.94
N ARG A 287 -0.95 8.10 -19.78
CA ARG A 287 -1.53 7.20 -20.79
C ARG A 287 -2.32 7.94 -21.87
N THR A 288 -2.83 9.14 -21.57
CA THR A 288 -3.67 9.95 -22.47
C THR A 288 -2.84 10.92 -23.31
N ALA A 289 -1.65 11.30 -22.83
CA ALA A 289 -0.66 12.02 -23.64
C ALA A 289 0.06 11.07 -24.61
N GLY A 290 -0.64 10.64 -25.66
CA GLY A 290 0.00 10.08 -26.85
C GLY A 290 0.96 11.09 -27.51
N PRO A 291 1.85 10.67 -28.42
CA PRO A 291 2.91 11.51 -28.99
C PRO A 291 2.44 12.69 -29.87
N THR A 292 1.15 13.00 -29.92
CA THR A 292 0.57 13.97 -30.87
C THR A 292 -0.38 15.01 -30.27
N THR A 293 -0.68 15.02 -28.97
CA THR A 293 -1.54 16.07 -28.40
C THR A 293 -0.73 17.28 -27.93
N VAL A 294 -0.62 18.25 -28.86
CA VAL A 294 -0.12 19.61 -28.61
C VAL A 294 -1.08 20.31 -27.63
N GLY A 295 -0.71 20.34 -26.36
CA GLY A 295 -1.45 21.05 -25.32
C GLY A 295 -0.66 21.03 -24.01
N ARG A 296 0.22 22.01 -23.82
CA ARG A 296 1.01 22.19 -22.59
C ARG A 296 0.07 22.37 -21.39
N VAL A 297 -0.18 21.30 -20.64
CA VAL A 297 -0.43 21.41 -19.20
C VAL A 297 0.92 21.21 -18.52
N SER A 298 1.53 22.31 -18.08
CA SER A 298 2.80 22.27 -17.33
C SER A 298 2.55 21.52 -16.01
N LEU A 299 3.12 20.30 -15.93
CA LEU A 299 3.14 19.43 -14.76
C LEU A 299 4.04 19.96 -13.62
N ASP A 300 4.67 21.14 -13.80
CA ASP A 300 5.63 21.69 -12.83
C ASP A 300 4.97 22.13 -11.52
N SER A 301 3.64 22.32 -11.50
CA SER A 301 2.91 22.77 -10.30
C SER A 301 2.39 21.64 -9.40
N ALA A 302 2.30 20.40 -9.91
CA ALA A 302 1.77 19.26 -9.15
C ALA A 302 2.84 18.55 -8.28
N ALA A 303 4.12 18.86 -8.50
CA ALA A 303 5.25 18.22 -7.79
C ALA A 303 5.48 18.75 -6.36
N TYR A 304 4.70 19.73 -5.89
CA TYR A 304 4.96 20.44 -4.63
C TYR A 304 4.04 20.09 -3.46
N MET A 305 3.07 19.18 -3.64
CA MET A 305 2.11 18.88 -2.58
C MET A 305 2.21 17.44 -2.10
N VAL A 306 2.93 17.29 -0.98
CA VAL A 306 3.00 16.12 -0.08
C VAL A 306 3.56 14.85 -0.75
N LEU A 307 4.79 14.97 -1.23
CA LEU A 307 5.61 13.81 -1.56
C LEU A 307 6.61 13.59 -0.41
N PRO A 308 6.79 12.36 0.10
CA PRO A 308 8.05 12.00 0.73
C PRO A 308 9.17 12.25 -0.30
N LEU A 309 10.30 12.85 0.13
CA LEU A 309 11.41 13.30 -0.73
C LEU A 309 11.93 12.22 -1.72
N THR A 310 11.71 10.93 -1.41
CA THR A 310 11.93 9.78 -2.30
C THR A 310 11.19 9.89 -3.62
N TRP A 311 9.90 10.21 -3.57
CA TRP A 311 8.99 10.19 -4.72
C TRP A 311 9.18 11.40 -5.63
N THR A 312 9.58 12.56 -5.09
CA THR A 312 10.02 13.70 -5.90
C THR A 312 11.24 13.37 -6.75
N SER A 313 12.18 12.58 -6.21
CA SER A 313 13.40 12.20 -6.91
C SER A 313 13.13 11.15 -7.99
N PHE A 314 12.26 10.17 -7.71
CA PHE A 314 11.80 9.19 -8.70
C PHE A 314 11.02 9.85 -9.84
N ALA A 315 10.04 10.70 -9.52
CA ALA A 315 9.29 11.46 -10.52
C ALA A 315 10.20 12.37 -11.36
N ARG A 316 11.19 13.05 -10.75
CA ARG A 316 12.19 13.85 -11.48
C ARG A 316 13.09 13.00 -12.36
N LYS A 317 13.58 11.86 -11.89
CA LYS A 317 14.50 10.99 -12.64
C LYS A 317 13.80 10.39 -13.87
N VAL A 318 12.58 9.88 -13.69
CA VAL A 318 11.74 9.35 -14.76
C VAL A 318 11.33 10.44 -15.76
N TYR A 319 11.10 11.68 -15.29
CA TYR A 319 10.83 12.83 -16.16
C TYR A 319 12.06 13.25 -16.97
N ARG A 320 13.24 13.31 -16.33
CA ARG A 320 14.49 13.77 -16.96
C ARG A 320 15.02 12.79 -18.00
N GLU A 321 14.99 11.49 -17.72
CA GLU A 321 15.45 10.44 -18.64
C GLU A 321 14.56 10.31 -19.89
N ARG A 322 13.27 10.68 -19.82
CA ARG A 322 12.35 10.60 -20.97
C ARG A 322 12.20 11.90 -21.77
N MET A 323 12.34 13.09 -21.16
CA MET A 323 12.28 14.37 -21.88
C MET A 323 13.59 14.72 -22.57
N PHE A 324 14.73 14.26 -22.04
CA PHE A 324 16.05 14.65 -22.53
C PHE A 324 16.87 13.49 -23.10
N GLY A 325 16.36 12.25 -23.05
CA GLY A 325 17.13 11.06 -23.37
C GLY A 325 18.30 10.86 -22.40
N PRO A 326 19.11 9.79 -22.57
CA PRO A 326 20.37 9.64 -21.87
C PRO A 326 21.35 10.78 -22.17
#